data_AF-A0A9W4T5X4-F1
#
_entry.id   AF-A0A9W4T5X4-F1
#
_cell.length_a   1.000
_cell.length_b   1.000
_cell.length_c   1.000
_cell.angle_alpha   90.00
_cell.angle_beta   90.00
_cell.angle_gamma   90.00
#
_symmetry.space_group_name_H-M   'P 1'
#
loop_
_entity.id
_entity.type
_entity.pdbx_description
1 polymer ?
#
loop_
_entity_poly.entity_id
_entity_poly.type
_entity_poly.pdbx_seq_one_letter_code
_entity_poly.pdbx_strand_id
1 'polypeptide(L)'
;EDDSQRIKLMSTIQQLSDKEVSAASHLIETMRYPKGLNAGQLLSPYLQNKAYNSIVDSYYKHQLSNKSLKDANFKLDYSSNTVWLATSITQIGETSMRSSIEDTKLIYEFLIGESPRKWLSTSTLHT
;
A
#
# COMPACT_ATOMS: atom_id res chain seq x y z
N GLU A 1 -11.17 -24.96 38.78
CA GLU A 1 -11.17 -23.92 37.72
C GLU A 1 -11.07 -24.54 36.30
N ASP A 2 -10.22 -25.54 36.09
CA ASP A 2 -10.01 -26.26 34.81
C ASP A 2 -11.28 -26.89 34.19
N ASP A 3 -12.15 -27.49 35.01
CA ASP A 3 -13.33 -28.21 34.53
C ASP A 3 -14.38 -27.30 33.87
N SER A 4 -14.48 -26.04 34.31
CA SER A 4 -15.45 -25.07 33.78
C SER A 4 -15.14 -24.70 32.32
N GLN A 5 -13.86 -24.55 31.99
CA GLN A 5 -13.44 -24.25 30.62
C GLN A 5 -13.70 -25.43 29.68
N ARG A 6 -13.45 -26.66 30.16
CA ARG A 6 -13.70 -27.89 29.40
C ARG A 6 -15.20 -28.08 29.12
N ILE A 7 -16.04 -27.91 30.14
CA ILE A 7 -17.50 -28.01 30.00
C ILE A 7 -18.02 -26.95 29.01
N LYS A 8 -17.53 -25.71 29.11
CA LYS A 8 -17.90 -24.63 28.19
C LYS A 8 -17.54 -24.97 26.74
N LEU A 9 -16.32 -25.46 26.50
CA LEU A 9 -15.88 -25.87 25.16
C LEU A 9 -16.75 -26.99 24.60
N MET A 10 -17.05 -28.02 25.40
CA MET A 10 -17.91 -29.13 24.96
C MET A 10 -19.31 -28.65 24.57
N SER A 11 -19.89 -27.74 25.34
CA SER A 11 -21.19 -27.15 25.01
C SER A 11 -21.15 -26.37 23.69
N THR A 12 -20.08 -25.62 23.42
CA THR A 12 -19.92 -24.93 22.12
C THR A 12 -19.80 -25.91 20.96
N ILE A 13 -19.01 -26.98 21.12
CA ILE A 13 -18.86 -28.02 20.08
C ILE A 13 -20.19 -28.70 19.78
N GLN A 14 -21.01 -28.97 20.80
CA GLN A 14 -22.34 -29.58 20.64
C GLN A 14 -23.34 -28.71 19.88
N GLN A 15 -23.11 -27.39 19.82
CA GLN A 15 -23.97 -26.45 19.10
C GLN A 15 -23.61 -26.30 17.62
N LEU A 16 -22.46 -26.85 17.19
CA LEU A 16 -22.01 -26.76 15.80
C LEU A 16 -22.84 -27.67 14.90
N SER A 17 -23.11 -27.22 13.67
CA SER A 17 -23.67 -28.09 12.63
C SER A 17 -22.64 -29.11 12.12
N ASP A 18 -23.08 -30.21 11.50
CA ASP A 18 -22.17 -31.24 10.98
C ASP A 18 -21.08 -30.69 10.04
N LYS A 19 -21.41 -29.67 9.24
CA LYS A 19 -20.46 -29.00 8.35
C LYS A 19 -19.40 -28.22 9.14
N GLU A 20 -19.82 -27.52 10.19
CA GLU A 20 -18.93 -26.75 11.06
C GLU A 20 -18.08 -27.65 11.94
N VAL A 21 -18.59 -28.82 12.36
CA VAL A 21 -17.81 -29.82 13.09
C VAL A 21 -16.62 -30.28 12.24
N SER A 22 -16.84 -30.62 10.97
CA SER A 22 -15.75 -31.02 10.07
C SER A 22 -14.72 -29.90 9.88
N ALA A 23 -15.18 -28.66 9.68
CA ALA A 23 -14.29 -27.50 9.55
C ALA A 23 -13.50 -27.22 10.84
N ALA A 24 -14.14 -27.32 12.01
CA ALA A 24 -13.51 -27.12 13.31
C ALA A 24 -12.48 -28.21 13.62
N SER A 25 -12.78 -29.48 13.31
CA SER A 25 -11.83 -30.58 13.42
C SER A 25 -10.58 -30.31 12.58
N HIS A 26 -10.75 -29.93 11.31
CA HIS A 26 -9.63 -29.60 10.44
C HIS A 26 -8.83 -28.39 10.95
N LEU A 27 -9.50 -27.38 11.51
CA LEU A 27 -8.83 -26.22 12.12
C LEU A 27 -7.97 -26.62 13.33
N ILE A 28 -8.45 -27.50 14.20
CA ILE A 28 -7.70 -27.99 15.37
C ILE A 28 -6.47 -28.82 14.95
N GLU A 29 -6.56 -29.55 13.84
CA GLU A 29 -5.43 -30.29 13.27
C GLU A 29 -4.38 -29.35 12.67
N THR A 30 -4.82 -28.36 11.89
CA THR A 30 -3.94 -27.40 11.21
C THR A 30 -3.30 -26.39 12.16
N MET A 31 -3.94 -26.06 13.27
CA MET A 31 -3.43 -25.17 14.32
C MET A 31 -2.49 -25.86 15.32
N ARG A 32 -1.77 -26.90 14.89
CA ARG A 32 -0.72 -27.56 15.68
C ARG A 32 0.64 -27.34 15.07
N TYR A 33 1.68 -27.33 15.90
CA TYR A 33 3.04 -27.27 15.37
C TYR A 33 3.33 -28.53 14.54
N PRO A 34 3.72 -28.40 13.26
CA PRO A 34 3.92 -29.55 12.39
C PRO A 34 5.22 -30.31 12.70
N LYS A 35 6.22 -29.61 13.26
CA LYS A 35 7.58 -30.13 13.54
C LYS A 35 8.19 -29.40 14.74
N GLY A 36 9.30 -29.93 15.25
CA GLY A 36 10.10 -29.34 16.34
C GLY A 36 9.70 -29.83 17.72
N LEU A 37 10.23 -29.17 18.77
CA LEU A 37 10.05 -29.58 20.17
C LEU A 37 8.58 -29.57 20.64
N ASN A 38 7.76 -28.69 20.04
CA ASN A 38 6.34 -28.57 20.38
C ASN A 38 5.43 -29.29 19.36
N ALA A 39 5.98 -30.17 18.52
CA ALA A 39 5.21 -30.85 17.47
C ALA A 39 3.94 -31.51 18.05
N GLY A 40 2.82 -31.32 17.36
CA GLY A 40 1.52 -31.80 17.79
C GLY A 40 0.85 -30.98 18.90
N GLN A 41 1.53 -30.07 19.58
CA GLN A 41 0.88 -29.13 20.51
C GLN A 41 0.16 -28.02 19.74
N LEU A 42 -0.92 -27.49 20.33
CA LEU A 42 -1.62 -26.31 19.79
C LEU A 42 -0.68 -25.12 19.71
N LEU A 43 -0.82 -24.31 18.66
CA LEU A 43 -0.10 -23.05 18.51
C LEU A 43 -0.33 -22.16 19.74
N SER A 44 0.68 -21.36 20.09
CA SER A 44 0.55 -20.44 21.23
C SER A 44 -0.54 -19.39 20.97
N PRO A 45 -1.20 -18.84 22.01
CA PRO A 45 -2.20 -17.78 21.85
C PRO A 45 -1.70 -16.59 21.04
N TYR A 46 -0.40 -16.26 21.16
CA TYR A 46 0.23 -15.21 20.35
C TYR A 46 0.15 -15.50 18.85
N LEU A 47 0.49 -16.72 18.41
CA LEU A 47 0.44 -17.11 17.01
C LEU A 47 -0.99 -17.21 16.49
N GLN A 48 -1.91 -17.70 17.32
CA GLN A 48 -3.34 -17.74 16.99
C GLN A 48 -3.89 -16.33 16.73
N ASN A 49 -3.59 -15.38 17.64
CA ASN A 49 -3.99 -13.98 17.49
C ASN A 49 -3.36 -13.31 16.26
N LYS A 50 -2.09 -13.62 15.98
CA LYS A 50 -1.41 -13.10 14.79
C LYS A 50 -2.05 -13.62 13.49
N ALA A 51 -2.41 -14.89 13.44
CA ALA A 51 -3.11 -15.48 12.31
C ALA A 51 -4.50 -14.84 12.11
N TYR A 52 -5.27 -14.70 13.18
CA TYR A 52 -6.57 -14.03 13.16
C TYR A 52 -6.46 -12.59 12.65
N ASN A 53 -5.54 -11.79 13.20
CA ASN A 53 -5.33 -10.41 12.77
C ASN A 53 -4.92 -10.32 11.30
N SER A 54 -4.08 -11.25 10.81
CA SER A 54 -3.71 -11.28 9.39
C SER A 54 -4.90 -11.52 8.48
N ILE A 55 -5.82 -12.40 8.89
CA ILE A 55 -7.07 -12.67 8.16
C ILE A 55 -7.96 -11.42 8.17
N VAL A 56 -8.20 -10.84 9.34
CA VAL A 56 -9.00 -9.61 9.50
C VAL A 56 -8.42 -8.47 8.64
N ASP A 57 -7.11 -8.23 8.74
CA ASP A 57 -6.41 -7.22 7.95
C ASP A 57 -6.59 -7.45 6.44
N SER A 58 -6.53 -8.70 5.98
CA SER A 58 -6.69 -9.01 4.56
C SER A 58 -8.08 -8.63 4.03
N TYR A 59 -9.13 -8.79 4.86
CA TYR A 59 -10.49 -8.37 4.50
C TYR A 59 -10.63 -6.84 4.44
N TYR A 60 -10.07 -6.11 5.39
CA TYR A 60 -10.16 -4.65 5.41
C TYR A 60 -9.25 -3.97 4.38
N LYS A 61 -8.02 -4.47 4.18
CA LYS A 61 -7.05 -3.92 3.21
C LYS A 61 -7.50 -4.13 1.77
N HIS A 62 -8.25 -5.19 1.47
CA HIS A 62 -8.81 -5.42 0.14
C HIS A 62 -9.75 -4.27 -0.31
N GLN A 63 -10.45 -3.64 0.62
CA GLN A 63 -11.32 -2.49 0.31
C GLN A 63 -10.56 -1.18 0.10
N LEU A 64 -9.39 -1.02 0.73
CA LEU A 64 -8.54 0.18 0.61
C LEU A 64 -7.61 0.16 -0.61
N SER A 65 -7.31 -1.02 -1.16
CA SER A 65 -6.34 -1.22 -2.24
C SER A 65 -6.59 -0.32 -3.47
N ASN A 66 -7.84 -0.16 -3.91
CA ASN A 66 -8.14 0.67 -5.08
C ASN A 66 -7.92 2.18 -4.85
N LYS A 67 -8.14 2.67 -3.62
CA LYS A 67 -7.89 4.07 -3.27
C LYS A 67 -6.40 4.32 -3.07
N SER A 68 -5.73 3.41 -2.35
CA SER A 68 -4.28 3.49 -2.10
C SER A 68 -3.44 3.36 -3.38
N LEU A 69 -3.88 2.57 -4.36
CA LEU A 69 -3.21 2.47 -5.67
C LEU A 69 -3.33 3.76 -6.49
N LYS A 70 -4.50 4.41 -6.46
CA LYS A 70 -4.68 5.72 -7.12
C LYS A 70 -3.81 6.80 -6.46
N ASP A 71 -3.77 6.83 -5.13
CA ASP A 71 -2.97 7.80 -4.39
C ASP A 71 -1.46 7.58 -4.59
N ALA A 72 -1.00 6.32 -4.69
CA ALA A 72 0.39 5.99 -4.98
C ALA A 72 0.79 6.36 -6.42
N ASN A 73 -0.07 6.10 -7.41
CA ASN A 73 0.16 6.50 -8.79
C ASN A 73 0.21 8.02 -8.94
N PHE A 74 -0.70 8.73 -8.28
CA PHE A 74 -0.68 10.20 -8.23
C PHE A 74 0.63 10.72 -7.64
N LYS A 75 1.08 10.17 -6.51
CA LYS A 75 2.35 10.58 -5.89
C LYS A 75 3.58 10.33 -6.78
N LEU A 76 3.58 9.23 -7.54
CA LEU A 76 4.65 8.92 -8.49
C LEU A 76 4.68 9.91 -9.67
N ASP A 77 3.52 10.34 -10.17
CA ASP A 77 3.42 11.32 -11.25
C ASP A 77 3.99 12.69 -10.85
N TYR A 78 3.63 13.17 -9.65
CA TYR A 78 4.23 14.40 -9.10
C TYR A 78 5.75 14.29 -8.91
N SER A 79 6.22 13.13 -8.45
CA SER A 79 7.66 12.89 -8.29
C SER A 79 8.39 12.92 -9.64
N SER A 80 7.80 12.34 -10.68
CA SER A 80 8.37 12.33 -12.04
C SER A 80 8.45 13.75 -12.60
N ASN A 81 7.36 14.52 -12.52
CA ASN A 81 7.33 15.91 -12.97
C ASN A 81 8.33 16.78 -12.19
N THR A 82 8.51 16.54 -10.89
CA THR A 82 9.49 17.26 -10.06
C THR A 82 10.93 16.99 -10.49
N VAL A 83 11.28 15.73 -10.76
CA VAL A 83 12.63 15.35 -11.24
C VAL A 83 12.89 15.93 -12.64
N TRP A 84 11.89 15.87 -13.52
CA TRP A 84 11.97 16.48 -14.85
C TRP A 84 12.22 17.99 -14.77
N LEU A 85 11.46 18.72 -13.96
CA LEU A 85 11.65 20.17 -13.76
C LEU A 85 13.02 20.53 -13.19
N ALA A 86 13.47 19.81 -12.16
CA ALA A 86 14.78 20.04 -11.55
C ALA A 86 15.91 19.84 -12.58
N THR A 87 15.75 18.87 -13.48
CA THR A 87 16.69 18.61 -14.57
C THR A 87 16.68 19.76 -15.58
N SER A 88 15.50 20.20 -16.03
CA SER A 88 15.35 21.32 -16.97
C SER A 88 15.90 22.63 -16.39
N ILE A 89 15.69 22.91 -15.10
CA ILE A 89 16.25 24.09 -14.40
C ILE A 89 17.78 24.01 -14.35
N THR A 90 18.33 22.83 -14.05
CA THR A 90 19.79 22.66 -13.93
C THR A 90 20.50 22.88 -15.27
N GLN A 91 19.85 22.51 -16.37
CA GLN A 91 20.38 22.65 -17.73
C GLN A 91 20.05 24.02 -18.37
N ILE A 92 19.31 24.88 -17.67
CA ILE A 92 18.85 26.17 -18.20
C ILE A 92 20.05 27.13 -18.32
N GLY A 93 20.53 27.30 -19.55
CA GLY A 93 21.74 28.08 -19.85
C GLY A 93 22.91 27.27 -20.41
N GLU A 94 22.89 25.94 -20.27
CA GLU A 94 23.91 25.07 -20.89
C GLU A 94 23.53 24.64 -22.33
N THR A 95 22.23 24.65 -22.66
CA THR A 95 21.71 24.12 -23.93
C THR A 95 21.69 25.15 -25.06
N SER A 96 20.84 26.18 -24.97
CA SER A 96 20.77 27.33 -25.90
C SER A 96 19.73 28.34 -25.43
N MET A 97 19.82 29.61 -25.86
CA MET A 97 18.80 30.62 -25.51
C MET A 97 17.37 30.22 -25.90
N ARG A 98 17.18 29.58 -27.06
CA ARG A 98 15.87 29.12 -27.52
C ARG A 98 15.32 28.00 -26.64
N SER A 99 16.15 27.01 -26.31
CA SER A 99 15.75 25.92 -25.40
C SER A 99 15.44 26.47 -24.01
N SER A 100 16.30 27.34 -23.47
CA SER A 100 16.09 27.96 -22.17
C SER A 100 14.76 28.71 -22.06
N ILE A 101 14.33 29.39 -23.13
CA ILE A 101 13.02 30.07 -23.17
C ILE A 101 11.85 29.07 -23.10
N GLU A 102 11.94 27.93 -23.78
CA GLU A 102 10.90 26.89 -23.76
C GLU A 102 10.90 26.13 -22.42
N ASP A 103 12.08 25.79 -21.89
CA ASP A 103 12.23 25.12 -20.59
C ASP A 103 11.64 26.00 -19.47
N THR A 104 11.93 27.32 -19.50
CA THR A 104 11.35 28.28 -18.57
C THR A 104 9.82 28.36 -18.70
N LYS A 105 9.28 28.21 -19.92
CA LYS A 105 7.84 28.26 -20.17
C LYS A 105 7.13 27.06 -19.55
N LEU A 106 7.69 25.87 -19.71
CA LEU A 106 7.14 24.65 -19.13
C LEU A 106 7.20 24.67 -17.60
N ILE A 107 8.26 25.22 -17.01
CA ILE A 107 8.36 25.44 -15.56
C ILE A 107 7.27 26.41 -15.07
N TYR A 108 7.05 27.51 -15.79
CA TYR A 108 5.98 28.46 -15.47
C TYR A 108 4.60 27.78 -15.53
N GLU A 109 4.32 27.05 -16.61
CA GLU A 109 3.06 26.32 -16.79
C GLU A 109 2.83 25.31 -15.66
N PHE A 110 3.89 24.60 -15.23
CA PHE A 110 3.80 23.68 -14.11
C PHE A 110 3.49 24.39 -12.78
N LEU A 111 4.15 25.52 -12.49
CA LEU A 111 3.98 26.24 -11.22
C LEU A 111 2.64 26.96 -11.12
N ILE A 112 2.14 27.48 -12.24
CA ILE A 112 0.95 28.34 -12.29
C ILE A 112 -0.31 27.58 -12.73
N GLY A 113 -0.15 26.46 -13.44
CA GLY A 113 -1.26 25.67 -13.98
C GLY A 113 -1.90 26.24 -15.25
N GLU A 114 -1.38 27.36 -15.77
CA GLU A 114 -1.87 28.03 -16.99
C GLU A 114 -0.72 28.42 -17.92
N SER A 115 -0.98 28.47 -19.24
CA SER A 115 0.00 28.93 -20.23
C SER A 115 0.13 30.47 -20.21
N PRO A 116 1.36 31.01 -20.26
CA PRO A 116 1.57 32.44 -20.16
C PRO A 116 0.99 33.16 -21.39
N ARG A 117 0.14 34.16 -21.14
CA ARG A 117 -0.54 34.93 -22.19
C ARG A 117 0.40 35.76 -23.07
N LYS A 118 1.59 36.10 -22.56
CA LYS A 118 2.69 36.75 -23.28
C LYS A 118 4.01 36.13 -22.80
N TRP A 119 4.90 35.78 -23.72
CA TRP A 119 6.17 35.12 -23.41
C TRP A 119 7.33 35.76 -24.16
N LEU A 120 8.55 35.58 -23.63
CA LEU A 120 9.77 36.09 -24.25
C LEU A 120 10.05 35.33 -25.55
N SER A 121 10.45 36.05 -26.60
CA SER A 121 10.92 35.47 -27.86
C SER A 121 12.43 35.63 -27.95
N THR A 122 13.10 34.73 -28.68
CA THR A 122 14.54 34.82 -29.00
C THR A 122 14.93 36.17 -29.61
N SER A 123 14.00 36.85 -30.30
CA SER A 123 14.18 38.18 -30.88
C SER A 123 14.15 39.35 -29.89
N THR A 124 13.71 39.12 -28.64
CA THR A 124 13.60 40.14 -27.58
C THR A 124 14.89 40.28 -26.77
N LEU A 125 15.83 39.34 -26.95
CA LEU A 125 17.11 39.24 -26.25
C LEU A 125 18.25 39.56 -27.23
N HIS A 126 18.16 40.69 -27.92
CA HIS A 126 19.27 41.25 -28.68
C HIS A 126 19.97 42.29 -27.80
N THR A 127 21.16 41.95 -27.31
CA THR A 127 22.17 42.90 -26.79
C THR A 127 23.43 42.73 -27.60
#